data_AF-S7WV57-F1
#
_entry.id   AF-S7WV57-F1
#
_cell.length_a   1.000
_cell.length_b   1.000
_cell.length_c   1.000
_cell.angle_alpha   90.00
_cell.angle_beta   90.00
_cell.angle_gamma   90.00
#
_symmetry.space_group_name_H-M   'P 1'
#
loop_
_entity.id
_entity.type
_entity.pdbx_description
1 polymer ?
#
loop_
_entity_poly.entity_id
_entity_poly.type
_entity_poly.pdbx_seq_one_letter_code
_entity_poly.pdbx_strand_id
1 'polypeptide(L)'
;MEETPKKSALKKTGSILYHTLLPIAAIRTSVKLVRKEVAIHKDNIQRIKSLKDEASESLSSQREVKNDSFTDAVGTDEEHIKQLQNSFVQQKKYYLIFGVVFLIFESLMLVISLIKQDLSATFFLFMSVLITVLLTFIAMMGKQLRIWQLKTRRLSIEEKGGFDSFVKENPDWIKLTLSLKGL
;
A
#
# COMPACT_ATOMS: atom_id res chain seq x y z
N MET A 1 67.82 -26.04 46.23
CA MET A 1 66.78 -27.00 45.79
C MET A 1 65.66 -26.83 46.79
N GLU A 2 64.42 -26.50 46.45
CA GLU A 2 63.70 -26.62 45.19
C GLU A 2 62.46 -25.72 45.30
N GLU A 3 62.12 -25.00 44.23
CA GLU A 3 60.86 -24.25 44.12
C GLU A 3 59.70 -25.22 43.83
N THR A 4 58.48 -24.89 44.30
CA THR A 4 57.32 -24.60 43.44
C THR A 4 56.00 -24.52 44.23
N PRO A 5 55.17 -23.50 43.92
CA PRO A 5 53.72 -23.65 44.00
C PRO A 5 53.09 -23.33 42.63
N LYS A 6 52.41 -24.29 41.99
CA LYS A 6 51.56 -24.00 40.80
C LYS A 6 50.46 -25.03 40.58
N LYS A 7 49.35 -24.91 41.32
CA LYS A 7 48.10 -25.67 41.08
C LYS A 7 46.83 -24.79 41.14
N SER A 8 46.87 -23.57 40.59
CA SER A 8 45.70 -22.66 40.58
C SER A 8 45.28 -22.13 39.20
N ALA A 9 45.96 -22.53 38.11
CA ALA A 9 45.65 -21.98 36.78
C ALA A 9 44.71 -22.85 35.94
N LEU A 10 44.51 -24.13 36.29
CA LEU A 10 43.86 -25.09 35.38
C LEU A 10 42.32 -25.20 35.50
N LYS A 11 41.71 -24.69 36.58
CA LYS A 11 40.25 -24.75 36.77
C LYS A 11 39.48 -23.55 36.17
N LYS A 12 40.15 -22.46 35.81
CA LYS A 12 39.50 -21.26 35.23
C LYS A 12 39.35 -21.32 33.70
N THR A 13 40.12 -22.14 33.01
CA THR A 13 40.09 -22.22 31.54
C THR A 13 38.98 -23.12 31.00
N GLY A 14 38.54 -24.12 31.77
CA GLY A 14 37.45 -25.03 31.38
C GLY A 14 36.05 -24.40 31.42
N SER A 15 35.84 -23.37 32.24
CA SER A 15 34.53 -22.69 32.37
C SER A 15 34.26 -21.67 31.27
N ILE A 16 35.31 -21.10 30.67
CA ILE A 16 35.17 -20.08 29.61
C ILE A 16 34.84 -20.77 28.27
N LEU A 17 35.39 -21.96 28.04
CA LEU A 17 35.15 -22.73 26.81
C LEU A 17 33.71 -23.27 26.68
N TYR A 18 33.03 -23.50 27.81
CA TYR A 18 31.64 -23.98 27.82
C TYR A 18 30.66 -22.91 27.34
N HIS A 19 30.94 -21.62 27.59
CA HIS A 19 30.08 -20.52 27.15
C HIS A 19 30.29 -20.11 25.69
N THR A 20 31.44 -20.43 25.09
CA THR A 20 31.76 -20.05 23.71
C THR A 20 31.34 -21.07 22.65
N LEU A 21 31.11 -22.34 23.02
CA LEU A 21 30.72 -23.40 22.07
C LEU A 21 29.20 -23.69 22.03
N LEU A 22 28.43 -23.24 23.03
CA LEU A 22 26.98 -23.30 23.04
C LEU A 22 26.27 -22.57 21.88
N PRO A 23 26.73 -21.41 21.37
CA PRO A 23 25.99 -20.71 20.31
C PRO A 23 25.96 -21.49 18.99
N ILE A 24 26.92 -22.38 18.70
CA ILE A 24 26.96 -23.11 17.42
C ILE A 24 25.88 -24.21 17.35
N ALA A 25 25.60 -24.88 18.48
CA ALA A 25 24.54 -25.88 18.54
C ALA A 25 23.15 -25.25 18.37
N ALA A 26 22.93 -24.08 19.00
CA ALA A 26 21.71 -23.29 18.86
C ALA A 26 21.54 -22.73 17.43
N ILE A 27 22.62 -22.28 16.78
CA ILE A 27 22.57 -21.83 15.38
C ILE A 27 22.18 -22.99 14.44
N ARG A 28 22.69 -24.20 14.67
CA ARG A 28 22.35 -25.38 13.84
C ARG A 28 20.88 -25.78 13.96
N THR A 29 20.27 -25.66 15.14
CA THR A 29 18.84 -25.92 15.33
C THR A 29 17.99 -24.82 14.71
N SER A 30 18.35 -23.54 14.86
CA SER A 30 17.67 -22.42 14.19
C SER A 30 17.72 -22.52 12.67
N VAL A 31 18.86 -22.91 12.07
CA VAL A 31 18.96 -23.12 10.62
C VAL A 31 18.09 -24.27 10.12
N LYS A 32 17.94 -25.35 10.91
CA LYS A 32 17.03 -26.47 10.54
C LYS A 32 15.57 -26.06 10.60
N LEU A 33 15.18 -25.21 11.56
CA LEU A 33 13.82 -24.69 11.68
C LEU A 33 13.52 -23.70 10.54
N VAL A 34 14.43 -22.76 10.26
CA VAL A 34 14.30 -21.81 9.13
C VAL A 34 14.23 -22.53 7.79
N ARG A 35 15.01 -23.60 7.57
CA ARG A 35 14.91 -24.39 6.33
C ARG A 35 13.57 -25.10 6.18
N LYS A 36 12.98 -25.60 7.26
CA LYS A 36 11.63 -26.21 7.24
C LYS A 36 10.55 -25.16 6.98
N GLU A 37 10.68 -23.98 7.56
CA GLU A 37 9.73 -22.88 7.38
C GLU A 37 9.82 -22.28 5.98
N VAL A 38 11.03 -22.11 5.43
CA VAL A 38 11.25 -21.69 4.04
C VAL A 38 10.72 -22.72 3.03
N ALA A 39 10.79 -24.02 3.33
CA ALA A 39 10.18 -25.06 2.50
C ALA A 39 8.64 -24.94 2.49
N ILE A 40 8.02 -24.72 3.66
CA ILE A 40 6.57 -24.50 3.78
C ILE A 40 6.16 -23.19 3.08
N HIS A 41 6.97 -22.13 3.17
CA HIS A 41 6.72 -20.87 2.46
C HIS A 41 6.87 -20.98 0.95
N LYS A 42 7.75 -21.85 0.44
CA LYS A 42 7.89 -22.08 -1.01
C LYS A 42 6.62 -22.71 -1.59
N ASP A 43 6.05 -23.70 -0.90
CA ASP A 43 4.79 -24.34 -1.32
C ASP A 43 3.62 -23.36 -1.23
N ASN A 44 3.60 -22.49 -0.21
CA ASN A 44 2.60 -21.43 -0.10
C ASN A 44 2.75 -20.35 -1.17
N ILE A 45 3.97 -19.97 -1.56
CA ILE A 45 4.21 -19.02 -2.66
C ILE A 45 3.76 -19.61 -3.99
N GLN A 46 4.04 -20.89 -4.24
CA GLN A 46 3.60 -21.57 -5.46
C GLN A 46 2.06 -21.68 -5.51
N ARG A 47 1.41 -21.91 -4.36
CA ARG A 47 -0.05 -21.90 -4.23
C ARG A 47 -0.65 -20.50 -4.40
N ILE A 48 -0.01 -19.45 -3.88
CA ILE A 48 -0.44 -18.06 -4.10
C ILE A 48 -0.27 -17.68 -5.58
N LYS A 49 0.80 -18.15 -6.23
CA LYS A 49 1.02 -17.93 -7.66
C LYS A 49 -0.04 -18.64 -8.51
N SER A 50 -0.35 -19.90 -8.21
CA SER A 50 -1.42 -20.62 -8.93
C SER A 50 -2.79 -20.00 -8.68
N LEU A 51 -3.09 -19.54 -7.46
CA LEU A 51 -4.33 -18.82 -7.16
C LEU A 51 -4.39 -17.46 -7.88
N LYS A 52 -3.27 -16.77 -8.03
CA LYS A 52 -3.19 -15.53 -8.83
C LYS A 52 -3.40 -15.82 -10.31
N ASP A 53 -2.79 -16.87 -10.84
CA ASP A 53 -2.90 -17.24 -12.25
C ASP A 53 -4.33 -17.70 -12.57
N GLU A 54 -4.96 -18.50 -11.70
CA GLU A 54 -6.37 -18.92 -11.80
C GLU A 54 -7.35 -17.74 -11.61
N ALA A 55 -7.05 -16.81 -10.70
CA ALA A 55 -7.80 -15.56 -10.58
C ALA A 55 -7.62 -14.67 -11.82
N SER A 56 -6.42 -14.62 -12.40
CA SER A 56 -6.16 -13.86 -13.62
C SER A 56 -6.87 -14.48 -14.83
N GLU A 57 -6.91 -15.80 -14.90
CA GLU A 57 -7.55 -16.54 -15.99
C GLU A 57 -9.08 -16.44 -15.90
N SER A 58 -9.66 -16.58 -14.71
CA SER A 58 -11.09 -16.33 -14.47
C SER A 58 -11.49 -14.87 -14.70
N LEU A 59 -10.63 -13.91 -14.35
CA LEU A 59 -10.84 -12.51 -14.71
C LEU A 59 -10.67 -12.25 -16.21
N SER A 60 -9.83 -13.01 -16.92
CA SER A 60 -9.65 -12.89 -18.37
C SER A 60 -10.78 -13.53 -19.16
N SER A 61 -11.38 -14.62 -18.66
CA SER A 61 -12.52 -15.28 -19.30
C SER A 61 -13.85 -14.55 -19.00
N GLN A 62 -13.97 -13.85 -17.87
CA GLN A 62 -15.04 -12.87 -17.65
C GLN A 62 -14.77 -11.51 -18.33
N ARG A 63 -13.51 -11.20 -18.65
CA ARG A 63 -13.12 -10.09 -19.52
C ARG A 63 -12.91 -10.60 -20.95
N GLU A 64 -13.99 -11.05 -21.58
CA GLU A 64 -14.27 -10.33 -22.83
C GLU A 64 -14.37 -8.87 -22.41
N VAL A 65 -13.27 -8.12 -22.57
CA VAL A 65 -13.26 -6.68 -22.43
C VAL A 65 -14.17 -6.22 -23.54
N LYS A 66 -15.48 -6.23 -23.27
CA LYS A 66 -16.48 -5.62 -24.10
C LYS A 66 -16.02 -4.17 -24.11
N ASN A 67 -15.37 -3.79 -25.20
CA ASN A 67 -14.97 -2.43 -25.49
C ASN A 67 -16.26 -1.68 -25.83
N ASP A 68 -17.19 -1.70 -24.88
CA ASP A 68 -18.48 -1.06 -24.98
C ASP A 68 -18.16 0.41 -25.17
N SER A 69 -18.60 0.94 -26.32
CA SER A 69 -18.58 2.35 -26.63
C SER A 69 -19.21 3.11 -25.46
N PHE A 70 -18.82 4.37 -25.23
CA PHE A 70 -19.42 5.19 -24.17
C PHE A 70 -20.96 5.12 -24.17
N THR A 71 -21.56 5.10 -25.36
CA THR A 71 -23.00 4.96 -25.58
C THR A 71 -23.59 3.63 -25.15
N ASP A 72 -22.82 2.54 -25.25
CA ASP A 72 -23.26 1.20 -24.86
C ASP A 72 -23.16 1.00 -23.35
N ALA A 73 -22.18 1.65 -22.71
CA ALA A 73 -21.94 1.54 -21.27
C ALA A 73 -22.80 2.49 -20.41
N VAL A 74 -23.11 3.69 -20.90
CA VAL A 74 -23.81 4.74 -20.13
C VAL A 74 -25.16 5.14 -20.76
N GLY A 75 -25.41 4.74 -22.01
CA GLY A 75 -26.57 5.17 -22.77
C GLY A 75 -26.42 6.57 -23.37
N THR A 76 -27.48 7.04 -24.02
CA THR A 76 -27.53 8.38 -24.67
C THR A 76 -28.34 9.41 -23.87
N ASP A 77 -28.91 9.01 -22.73
CA ASP A 77 -29.72 9.90 -21.89
C ASP A 77 -28.84 10.93 -21.16
N GLU A 78 -28.98 12.20 -21.57
CA GLU A 78 -28.21 13.30 -20.99
C GLU A 78 -28.59 13.59 -19.54
N GLU A 79 -29.81 13.30 -19.12
CA GLU A 79 -30.23 13.49 -17.73
C GLU A 79 -29.55 12.46 -16.84
N HIS A 80 -29.49 11.20 -17.28
CA HIS A 80 -28.77 10.14 -16.59
C HIS A 80 -27.26 10.45 -16.46
N ILE A 81 -26.63 10.91 -17.54
CA ILE A 81 -25.20 11.30 -17.55
C ILE A 81 -24.94 12.43 -16.56
N LYS A 82 -25.80 13.46 -16.50
CA LYS A 82 -25.69 14.58 -15.56
C LYS A 82 -25.87 14.14 -14.11
N GLN A 83 -26.82 13.26 -13.83
CA GLN A 83 -27.01 12.70 -12.49
C GLN A 83 -25.77 11.92 -12.02
N LEU A 84 -25.19 11.12 -12.92
CA LEU A 84 -23.98 10.34 -12.63
C LEU A 84 -22.76 11.26 -12.39
N GLN A 85 -22.59 12.29 -13.21
CA GLN A 85 -21.56 13.31 -13.01
C GLN A 85 -21.72 14.00 -11.65
N ASN A 86 -22.94 14.43 -11.29
CA ASN A 86 -23.24 15.05 -10.01
C ASN A 86 -22.92 14.11 -8.84
N SER A 87 -23.22 12.82 -8.97
CA SER A 87 -22.87 11.82 -7.96
C SER A 87 -21.36 11.72 -7.75
N PHE A 88 -20.57 11.62 -8.83
CA PHE A 88 -19.10 11.58 -8.71
C PHE A 88 -18.50 12.88 -8.16
N VAL A 89 -19.10 14.02 -8.49
CA VAL A 89 -18.77 15.32 -7.91
C VAL A 89 -19.01 15.34 -6.41
N GLN A 90 -20.17 14.87 -5.94
CA GLN A 90 -20.48 14.80 -4.51
C GLN A 90 -19.53 13.84 -3.79
N GLN A 91 -19.23 12.68 -4.38
CA GLN A 91 -18.25 11.74 -3.86
C GLN A 91 -16.86 12.39 -3.73
N LYS A 92 -16.39 13.13 -4.75
CA LYS A 92 -15.13 13.89 -4.70
C LYS A 92 -15.13 14.88 -3.52
N LYS A 93 -16.22 15.60 -3.29
CA LYS A 93 -16.36 16.51 -2.15
C LYS A 93 -16.25 15.78 -0.81
N TYR A 94 -16.92 14.64 -0.66
CA TYR A 94 -16.83 13.85 0.56
C TYR A 94 -15.39 13.39 0.84
N TYR A 95 -14.69 12.85 -0.17
CA TYR A 95 -13.29 12.44 0.02
C TYR A 95 -12.37 13.61 0.39
N LEU A 96 -12.60 14.80 -0.15
CA LEU A 96 -11.86 16.00 0.26
C LEU A 96 -12.13 16.37 1.72
N ILE A 97 -13.41 16.39 2.12
CA ILE A 97 -13.81 16.72 3.50
C ILE A 97 -13.23 15.68 4.47
N PHE A 98 -13.37 14.39 4.16
CA PHE A 98 -12.78 13.32 4.96
C PHE A 98 -11.26 13.47 5.06
N GLY A 99 -10.57 13.70 3.94
CA GLY A 99 -9.13 13.91 3.94
C GLY A 99 -8.70 15.06 4.84
N VAL A 100 -9.40 16.19 4.81
CA VAL A 100 -9.13 17.34 5.69
C VAL A 100 -9.39 17.00 7.16
N VAL A 101 -10.50 16.35 7.48
CA VAL A 101 -10.85 15.98 8.87
C VAL A 101 -9.81 15.01 9.44
N PHE A 102 -9.44 13.97 8.68
CA PHE A 102 -8.41 13.02 9.10
C PHE A 102 -7.05 13.70 9.27
N LEU A 103 -6.65 14.57 8.34
CA LEU A 103 -5.41 15.31 8.46
C LEU A 103 -5.34 16.18 9.71
N ILE A 104 -6.42 16.88 10.06
CA ILE A 104 -6.48 17.69 11.29
C ILE A 104 -6.32 16.79 12.52
N PHE A 105 -7.05 15.67 12.56
CA PHE A 105 -7.01 14.74 13.68
C PHE A 105 -5.64 14.08 13.85
N GLU A 106 -5.06 13.55 12.77
CA GLU A 106 -3.75 12.92 12.78
C GLU A 106 -2.63 13.91 13.10
N SER A 107 -2.73 15.15 12.60
CA SER A 107 -1.78 16.22 12.95
C SER A 107 -1.82 16.53 14.44
N LEU A 108 -3.02 16.61 15.04
CA LEU A 108 -3.16 16.83 16.47
C LEU A 108 -2.54 15.68 17.28
N MET A 109 -2.78 14.43 16.88
CA MET A 109 -2.18 13.26 17.52
C MET A 109 -0.66 13.24 17.38
N LEU A 110 -0.13 13.63 16.22
CA LEU A 110 1.31 13.72 15.98
C LEU A 110 1.95 14.76 16.90
N VAL A 111 1.32 15.94 17.07
CA VAL A 111 1.78 16.98 18.00
C VAL A 111 1.79 16.47 19.44
N ILE A 112 0.73 15.77 19.87
CA ILE A 112 0.66 15.16 21.21
C ILE A 112 1.77 14.13 21.40
N SER A 113 2.03 13.30 20.39
CA SER A 113 3.07 12.28 20.40
C SER A 113 4.48 12.89 20.53
N LEU A 114 4.73 13.99 19.81
CA LEU A 114 5.98 14.74 19.90
C LEU A 114 6.18 15.33 21.30
N ILE A 115 5.14 15.91 21.91
CA ILE A 115 5.20 16.45 23.28
C ILE A 115 5.54 15.35 24.29
N LYS A 116 4.99 14.14 24.10
CA LYS A 116 5.26 12.97 24.95
C LYS A 116 6.60 12.30 24.68
N GLN A 117 7.35 12.74 23.67
CA GLN A 117 8.63 12.18 23.23
C GLN A 117 8.54 10.67 22.88
N ASP A 118 7.36 10.19 22.49
CA ASP A 118 7.19 8.81 22.05
C ASP A 118 7.59 8.70 20.56
N LEU A 119 8.87 8.37 20.32
CA LEU A 119 9.40 8.24 18.97
C LEU A 119 8.70 7.15 18.16
N SER A 120 8.25 6.07 18.82
CA SER A 120 7.57 4.97 18.15
C SER A 120 6.18 5.39 17.66
N ALA A 121 5.37 5.99 18.54
CA ALA A 121 4.05 6.51 18.19
C ALA A 121 4.16 7.62 17.14
N THR A 122 5.18 8.49 17.24
CA THR A 122 5.41 9.56 16.27
C THR A 122 5.69 9.01 14.88
N PHE A 123 6.55 7.98 14.78
CA PHE A 123 6.84 7.34 13.51
C PHE A 123 5.60 6.67 12.89
N PHE A 124 4.83 5.93 13.70
CA PHE A 124 3.59 5.30 13.21
C PHE A 124 2.54 6.32 12.77
N LEU A 125 2.36 7.41 13.52
CA LEU A 125 1.44 8.49 13.16
C LEU A 125 1.89 9.21 11.90
N PHE A 126 3.18 9.46 11.73
CA PHE A 126 3.71 10.05 10.50
C PHE A 126 3.44 9.14 9.28
N MET A 127 3.68 7.84 9.42
CA MET A 127 3.36 6.86 8.37
C MET A 127 1.85 6.80 8.09
N SER A 128 1.01 6.88 9.13
CA SER A 128 -0.46 6.94 8.99
C SER A 128 -0.87 8.15 8.15
N VAL A 129 -0.37 9.34 8.47
CA VAL A 129 -0.64 10.58 7.72
C VAL A 129 -0.28 10.40 6.24
N LEU A 130 0.91 9.86 5.97
CA LEU A 130 1.38 9.68 4.59
C LEU A 130 0.46 8.72 3.82
N ILE A 131 0.05 7.61 4.44
CA ILE A 131 -0.86 6.64 3.83
C ILE A 131 -2.24 7.27 3.61
N THR A 132 -2.78 8.00 4.59
CA THR A 132 -4.06 8.68 4.50
C THR A 132 -4.08 9.70 3.36
N VAL A 133 -3.03 10.52 3.22
CA VAL A 133 -2.89 11.48 2.12
C VAL A 133 -2.84 10.76 0.77
N LEU A 134 -2.06 9.68 0.65
CA LEU A 134 -1.96 8.92 -0.59
C LEU A 134 -3.29 8.28 -0.98
N LEU A 135 -3.98 7.64 -0.04
CA LEU A 135 -5.26 6.98 -0.29
C LEU A 135 -6.35 7.98 -0.68
N THR A 136 -6.45 9.10 0.03
CA THR A 136 -7.44 10.14 -0.27
C THR A 136 -7.15 10.80 -1.63
N PHE A 137 -5.89 11.04 -1.96
CA PHE A 137 -5.49 11.55 -3.27
C PHE A 137 -5.84 10.57 -4.40
N ILE A 138 -5.54 9.28 -4.26
CA ILE A 138 -5.89 8.26 -5.26
C ILE A 138 -7.40 8.18 -5.45
N ALA A 139 -8.18 8.18 -4.36
CA ALA A 139 -9.64 8.18 -4.43
C ALA A 139 -10.18 9.41 -5.17
N MET A 140 -9.66 10.60 -4.84
CA MET A 140 -10.03 11.86 -5.47
C MET A 140 -9.68 11.88 -6.96
N MET A 141 -8.49 11.38 -7.32
CA MET A 141 -8.04 11.26 -8.71
C MET A 141 -8.93 10.31 -9.51
N GLY A 142 -9.31 9.16 -8.94
CA GLY A 142 -10.24 8.23 -9.58
C GLY A 142 -11.60 8.86 -9.89
N LYS A 143 -12.14 9.70 -8.99
CA LYS A 143 -13.37 10.45 -9.23
C LYS A 143 -13.18 11.55 -10.28
N GLN A 144 -12.05 12.24 -10.25
CA GLN A 144 -11.74 13.27 -11.26
C GLN A 144 -11.61 12.68 -12.66
N LEU A 145 -10.98 11.52 -12.80
CA LEU A 145 -10.88 10.80 -14.07
C LEU A 145 -12.27 10.42 -14.59
N ARG A 146 -13.14 9.86 -13.74
CA ARG A 146 -14.53 9.50 -14.09
C ARG A 146 -15.33 10.72 -14.56
N ILE A 147 -15.18 11.86 -13.88
CA ILE A 147 -15.83 13.12 -14.29
C ILE A 147 -15.33 13.56 -15.67
N TRP A 148 -14.03 13.49 -15.91
CA TRP A 148 -13.46 13.83 -17.22
C TRP A 148 -13.96 12.87 -18.31
N GLN A 149 -13.93 11.56 -18.07
CA GLN A 149 -14.45 10.52 -18.98
C GLN A 149 -15.91 10.78 -19.37
N LEU A 150 -16.77 11.11 -18.40
CA LEU A 150 -18.17 11.48 -18.65
C LEU A 150 -18.31 12.77 -19.46
N LYS A 151 -17.50 13.80 -19.14
CA LYS A 151 -17.53 15.09 -19.83
C LYS A 151 -17.07 14.97 -21.29
N THR A 152 -16.04 14.16 -21.55
CA THR A 152 -15.51 13.94 -22.90
C THR A 152 -16.24 12.85 -23.68
N ARG A 153 -17.17 12.14 -23.04
CA ARG A 153 -17.85 10.94 -23.59
C ARG A 153 -16.84 9.88 -24.07
N ARG A 154 -15.83 9.59 -23.24
CA ARG A 154 -14.75 8.63 -23.54
C ARG A 154 -14.55 7.69 -22.36
N LEU A 155 -14.87 6.42 -22.54
CA LEU A 155 -14.75 5.38 -21.52
C LEU A 155 -13.81 4.25 -21.96
N SER A 156 -13.76 3.95 -23.26
CA SER A 156 -12.96 2.83 -23.78
C SER A 156 -11.50 3.23 -24.05
N ILE A 157 -10.63 2.22 -24.17
CA ILE A 157 -9.21 2.40 -24.53
C ILE A 157 -9.11 2.98 -25.95
N GLU A 158 -10.01 2.57 -26.84
CA GLU A 158 -10.10 3.05 -28.23
C GLU A 158 -10.53 4.53 -28.30
N GLU A 159 -11.42 4.94 -27.39
CA GLU A 159 -11.86 6.33 -27.22
C GLU A 159 -10.83 7.22 -26.50
N LYS A 160 -9.66 6.67 -26.14
CA LYS A 160 -8.62 7.35 -25.35
C LYS A 160 -9.11 7.78 -23.96
N GLY A 161 -10.05 7.06 -23.35
CA GLY A 161 -10.57 7.33 -22.00
C GLY A 161 -9.57 7.03 -20.86
N GLY A 162 -8.33 6.65 -21.16
CA GLY A 162 -7.31 6.30 -20.18
C GLY A 162 -6.69 7.49 -19.43
N PHE A 163 -5.96 7.18 -18.35
CA PHE A 163 -5.27 8.17 -17.52
C PHE A 163 -4.18 8.95 -18.29
N ASP A 164 -3.45 8.29 -19.19
CA ASP A 164 -2.40 8.94 -19.99
C ASP A 164 -2.95 10.09 -20.85
N SER A 165 -4.14 9.88 -21.44
CA SER A 165 -4.84 10.92 -22.20
C SER A 165 -5.30 12.07 -21.31
N PHE A 166 -5.82 11.75 -20.12
CA PHE A 166 -6.24 12.75 -19.15
C PHE A 166 -5.08 13.65 -18.72
N VAL A 167 -3.92 13.08 -18.39
CA VAL A 167 -2.72 13.84 -17.98
C VAL A 167 -2.19 14.69 -19.14
N LYS A 168 -2.21 14.14 -20.36
CA LYS A 168 -1.75 14.87 -21.55
C LYS A 168 -2.64 16.07 -21.88
N GLU A 169 -3.95 15.94 -21.69
CA GLU A 169 -4.91 17.02 -21.95
C GLU A 169 -5.01 18.03 -20.79
N ASN A 170 -4.62 17.64 -19.57
CA ASN A 170 -4.70 18.48 -18.38
C ASN A 170 -3.32 18.59 -17.70
N PRO A 171 -2.44 19.51 -18.12
CA PRO A 171 -1.12 19.67 -17.49
C PRO A 171 -1.22 20.03 -16.00
N ASP A 172 -2.29 20.73 -15.59
CA ASP A 172 -2.58 21.08 -14.20
C ASP A 172 -3.44 20.03 -13.45
N TRP A 173 -3.43 18.77 -13.90
CA TRP A 173 -4.32 17.73 -13.37
C TRP A 173 -4.23 17.54 -11.85
N ILE A 174 -3.05 17.67 -11.24
CA ILE A 174 -2.88 17.57 -9.78
C ILE A 174 -3.69 18.65 -9.07
N LYS A 175 -3.56 19.89 -9.54
CA LYS A 175 -4.29 21.04 -8.99
C LYS A 175 -5.79 20.88 -9.23
N LEU A 176 -6.18 20.38 -10.40
CA LEU A 176 -7.57 20.12 -10.75
C LEU A 176 -8.20 19.03 -9.86
N THR A 177 -7.43 17.97 -9.58
CA THR A 177 -7.81 16.92 -8.63
C THR A 177 -7.99 17.50 -7.25
N LEU A 178 -7.02 18.25 -6.72
CA LEU A 178 -7.07 18.83 -5.37
C LEU A 178 -8.03 20.02 -5.21
N SER A 179 -8.46 20.65 -6.31
CA SER A 179 -9.37 21.81 -6.24
C SER A 179 -10.84 21.40 -6.16
N LEU A 180 -11.59 22.21 -5.42
CA LEU A 180 -13.05 22.29 -5.49
C LEU A 180 -13.55 23.08 -6.71
N LYS A 181 -12.65 23.75 -7.46
CA LYS A 181 -12.98 24.67 -8.57
C LYS A 181 -13.16 23.99 -9.93
N GLY A 182 -12.79 22.72 -10.07
CA GLY A 182 -12.99 21.92 -11.29
C GLY A 182 -14.34 21.19 -11.34
N LEU A 183 -15.37 21.83 -10.79
CA LEU A 183 -16.63 21.24 -10.35
C LEU A 183 -17.79 22.03 -10.97
#